data_AF-A0A9W8WDR6-F1
#
_entry.id   AF-A0A9W8WDR6-F1
#
_cell.length_a   1.000
_cell.length_b   1.000
_cell.length_c   1.000
_cell.angle_alpha   90.00
_cell.angle_beta   90.00
_cell.angle_gamma   90.00
#
_symmetry.space_group_name_H-M   'P 1'
#
loop_
_entity.id
_entity.type
_entity.pdbx_description
1 polymer ?
#
loop_
_entity_poly.entity_id
_entity_poly.type
_entity_poly.pdbx_seq_one_letter_code
_entity_poly.pdbx_strand_id
1 'polypeptide(L)'
;MSSTSGNSLHGDEFHPVHWDAKAKRPIVDDKYNDPKTGELRTSTRAIYMGPPSVDIIIMNLHEDSNEGIYCATRPFPVEKLLFHMMRIVHEHGLQIDSVNATAYAIRIILTHELKKEEFIEAAHAMLNAIWDEQ
;
A
#
# COMPACT_ATOMS: atom_id res chain seq x y z
N MET A 1 41.50 11.58 14.23
CA MET A 1 40.66 12.61 13.57
C MET A 1 39.35 11.92 13.23
N SER A 2 38.31 12.20 14.03
CA SER A 2 37.02 11.51 13.97
C SER A 2 36.25 11.92 12.72
N SER A 3 35.90 10.94 11.89
CA SER A 3 34.91 11.09 10.82
C SER A 3 33.52 11.07 11.44
N THR A 4 32.88 12.24 11.50
CA THR A 4 31.46 12.35 11.84
C THR A 4 30.66 11.73 10.69
N SER A 5 30.21 10.50 10.86
CA SER A 5 29.20 9.86 10.01
C SER A 5 27.92 10.68 10.14
N GLY A 6 27.58 11.44 9.10
CA GLY A 6 26.31 12.13 9.00
C GLY A 6 25.18 11.11 9.10
N ASN A 7 24.28 11.33 10.06
CA ASN A 7 23.04 10.59 10.24
C ASN A 7 22.38 10.35 8.87
N SER A 8 22.22 9.07 8.50
CA SER A 8 21.17 8.67 7.58
C SER A 8 19.86 9.22 8.13
N LEU A 9 19.17 10.05 7.35
CA LEU A 9 17.86 10.56 7.72
C LEU A 9 16.94 9.36 7.95
N HIS A 10 16.43 9.19 9.17
CA HIS A 10 15.35 8.26 9.53
C HIS A 10 14.03 8.50 8.73
N GLY A 11 14.03 9.37 7.72
CA GLY A 11 12.84 9.81 7.00
C GLY A 11 12.29 8.82 5.98
N ASP A 12 13.10 7.85 5.55
CA ASP A 12 12.72 6.89 4.50
C ASP A 12 12.22 5.55 5.06
N GLU A 13 12.30 5.35 6.38
CA GLU A 13 11.87 4.12 7.03
C GLU A 13 10.35 4.16 7.25
N PHE A 14 9.62 3.30 6.54
CA PHE A 14 8.18 3.19 6.70
C PHE A 14 7.84 2.48 8.03
N HIS A 15 7.32 3.24 8.99
CA HIS A 15 6.80 2.68 10.23
C HIS A 15 5.28 2.48 10.12
N PRO A 16 4.81 1.24 9.96
CA PRO A 16 3.38 0.98 9.86
C PRO A 16 2.66 1.41 11.15
N VAL A 17 1.61 2.23 11.01
CA VAL A 17 0.72 2.55 12.12
C VAL A 17 -0.17 1.34 12.37
N HIS A 18 -0.06 0.74 13.54
CA HIS A 18 -0.99 -0.29 13.99
C HIS A 18 -2.20 0.37 14.66
N TRP A 19 -3.36 -0.25 14.57
CA TRP A 19 -4.62 0.30 15.08
C TRP A 19 -5.40 -0.75 15.87
N ASP A 20 -5.78 -0.42 17.09
CA ASP A 20 -6.57 -1.31 17.94
C ASP A 20 -8.02 -1.33 17.45
N ALA A 21 -8.52 -2.50 17.04
CA ALA A 21 -9.83 -2.61 16.42
C ALA A 21 -10.98 -2.28 17.37
N LYS A 22 -10.81 -2.59 18.66
CA LYS A 22 -11.84 -2.40 19.68
C LYS A 22 -11.85 -0.97 20.20
N ALA A 23 -10.66 -0.42 20.48
CA ALA A 23 -10.50 0.93 20.97
C ALA A 23 -10.60 1.99 19.86
N LYS A 24 -10.44 1.58 18.60
CA LYS A 24 -10.42 2.43 17.40
C LYS A 24 -9.39 3.55 17.53
N ARG A 25 -8.14 3.18 17.86
CA ARG A 25 -7.03 4.12 18.15
C ARG A 25 -5.70 3.60 17.64
N PRO A 26 -4.72 4.49 17.37
CA PRO A 26 -3.39 4.07 17.01
C PRO A 26 -2.72 3.35 18.18
N ILE A 27 -1.90 2.35 17.84
CA ILE A 27 -1.05 1.59 18.73
C ILE A 27 0.38 2.06 18.50
N VAL A 28 1.06 2.42 19.58
CA VAL A 28 2.48 2.74 19.61
C VAL A 28 3.10 1.83 20.67
N ASP A 29 4.13 1.06 20.29
CA ASP A 29 4.82 0.10 21.17
C ASP A 29 3.84 -0.84 21.90
N ASP A 30 2.93 -1.47 21.15
CA ASP A 30 1.88 -2.37 21.64
C ASP A 30 0.87 -1.74 22.63
N LYS A 31 0.88 -0.41 22.77
CA LYS A 31 0.02 0.31 23.71
C LYS A 31 -0.86 1.35 23.01
N TYR A 32 -2.02 1.63 23.61
CA TYR A 32 -2.91 2.71 23.22
C TYR A 32 -3.40 3.48 24.46
N ASN A 33 -3.84 4.72 24.27
CA ASN A 33 -4.41 5.55 25.35
C ASN A 33 -5.91 5.28 25.54
N ASP A 34 -6.32 4.85 26.74
CA ASP A 34 -7.73 4.74 27.12
C ASP A 34 -8.30 6.14 27.44
N PRO A 35 -9.27 6.66 26.67
CA PRO A 35 -9.82 7.99 26.90
C PRO A 35 -10.63 8.13 28.20
N LYS A 36 -11.14 7.02 28.75
CA LYS A 36 -11.96 7.03 29.95
C LYS A 36 -11.12 7.10 31.21
N THR A 37 -9.96 6.43 31.22
CA THR A 37 -9.08 6.37 32.39
C THR A 37 -7.82 7.23 32.25
N GLY A 38 -7.47 7.62 31.02
CA GLY A 38 -6.21 8.30 30.71
C GLY A 38 -4.98 7.39 30.74
N GLU A 39 -5.16 6.10 31.03
CA GLU A 39 -4.06 5.15 31.18
C GLU A 39 -3.65 4.53 29.84
N LEU A 40 -2.37 4.14 29.75
CA LEU A 40 -1.88 3.32 28.64
C LEU A 40 -2.30 1.87 28.85
N ARG A 41 -2.97 1.29 27.85
CA ARG A 41 -3.39 -0.10 27.85
C ARG A 41 -2.68 -0.86 26.74
N THR A 42 -2.31 -2.11 27.02
CA THR A 42 -1.77 -3.02 26.02
C THR A 42 -2.86 -3.43 25.04
N SER A 43 -2.57 -3.40 23.73
CA SER A 43 -3.52 -3.86 22.72
C SER A 43 -3.76 -5.37 22.82
N THR A 44 -5.02 -5.78 22.69
CA THR A 44 -5.42 -7.19 22.74
C THR A 44 -5.61 -7.74 21.33
N ARG A 45 -4.50 -8.05 20.63
CA ARG A 45 -4.33 -8.84 19.38
C ARG A 45 -5.20 -8.55 18.13
N ALA A 46 -6.38 -7.93 18.23
CA ALA A 46 -7.19 -7.52 17.10
C ALA A 46 -6.69 -6.17 16.57
N ILE A 47 -5.59 -6.25 15.82
CA ILE A 47 -4.88 -5.09 15.26
C ILE A 47 -5.14 -5.07 13.75
N TYR A 48 -5.46 -3.91 13.20
CA TYR A 48 -5.36 -3.67 11.75
C TYR A 48 -4.35 -2.57 11.47
N MET A 49 -3.86 -2.50 10.24
CA MET A 49 -3.00 -1.39 9.84
C MET A 49 -3.85 -0.13 9.70
N GLY A 50 -3.55 0.88 10.52
CA GLY A 50 -4.26 2.15 10.56
C GLY A 50 -3.98 3.00 9.32
N PRO A 51 -4.64 4.17 9.23
CA PRO A 51 -4.38 5.14 8.16
C PRO A 51 -2.89 5.54 8.07
N PRO A 52 -2.37 5.89 6.87
CA PRO A 52 -3.11 6.03 5.61
C PRO A 52 -3.39 4.67 4.96
N SER A 53 -4.66 4.44 4.67
CA SER A 53 -5.13 3.30 3.90
C SER A 53 -5.40 3.82 2.49
N VAL A 54 -4.56 3.43 1.52
CA VAL A 54 -4.66 3.88 0.13
C VAL A 54 -5.54 2.91 -0.63
N ASP A 55 -6.63 3.41 -1.20
CA ASP A 55 -7.54 2.63 -2.04
C ASP A 55 -6.97 2.49 -3.45
N ILE A 56 -6.83 1.26 -3.92
CA ILE A 56 -6.21 0.92 -5.20
C ILE A 56 -7.26 0.27 -6.08
N ILE A 57 -7.38 0.75 -7.33
CA ILE A 57 -8.20 0.15 -8.37
C ILE A 57 -7.34 -0.06 -9.62
N ILE A 58 -7.34 -1.29 -10.13
CA ILE A 58 -6.63 -1.67 -11.35
C ILE A 58 -7.64 -2.27 -12.32
N MET A 59 -7.65 -1.79 -13.56
CA MET A 59 -8.53 -2.27 -14.62
C MET A 59 -7.73 -2.38 -15.92
N ASN A 60 -8.07 -3.36 -16.76
CA ASN A 60 -7.61 -3.40 -18.15
C ASN A 60 -8.81 -3.23 -19.08
N LEU A 61 -8.72 -2.34 -20.07
CA LEU A 61 -9.81 -2.05 -21.00
C LEU A 61 -9.83 -2.96 -22.24
N HIS A 62 -8.81 -3.81 -22.41
CA HIS A 62 -8.73 -4.72 -23.55
C HIS A 62 -9.82 -5.81 -23.50
N GLU A 63 -10.41 -6.15 -24.64
CA GLU A 63 -11.62 -7.01 -24.73
C GLU A 63 -11.44 -8.37 -24.04
N ASP A 64 -10.26 -8.99 -24.15
CA ASP A 64 -9.96 -10.30 -23.56
C ASP A 64 -9.68 -10.29 -22.04
N SER A 65 -9.65 -9.11 -21.42
CA SER A 65 -9.40 -8.95 -19.97
C SER A 65 -10.26 -7.87 -19.30
N ASN A 66 -11.24 -7.30 -20.01
CA ASN A 66 -12.13 -6.24 -19.50
C ASN A 66 -13.11 -6.72 -18.41
N GLU A 67 -13.22 -8.03 -18.18
CA GLU A 67 -14.08 -8.60 -17.14
C GLU A 67 -13.53 -8.39 -15.72
N GLY A 68 -12.26 -7.97 -15.59
CA GLY A 68 -11.57 -7.86 -14.30
C GLY A 68 -11.39 -6.42 -13.82
N ILE A 69 -11.96 -6.09 -12.66
CA ILE A 69 -11.56 -4.92 -11.86
C ILE A 69 -10.98 -5.44 -10.54
N TYR A 70 -9.74 -5.05 -10.24
CA TYR A 70 -9.06 -5.43 -9.01
C TYR A 70 -9.02 -4.25 -8.05
N CYS A 71 -9.59 -4.45 -6.88
CA CYS A 71 -9.66 -3.44 -5.83
C CYS A 71 -8.95 -3.95 -4.58
N ALA A 72 -8.16 -3.09 -3.95
CA ALA A 72 -7.62 -3.38 -2.63
C ALA A 72 -7.33 -2.09 -1.87
N THR A 73 -7.13 -2.22 -0.56
CA THR A 73 -6.67 -1.12 0.28
C THR A 73 -5.31 -1.48 0.85
N ARG A 74 -4.33 -0.58 0.74
CA ARG A 74 -2.96 -0.83 1.20
C ARG A 74 -2.47 0.23 2.17
N PRO A 75 -1.90 -0.18 3.31
CA PRO A 75 -1.45 0.73 4.34
C PRO A 75 0.01 1.13 4.10
N PHE A 76 0.31 1.70 2.94
CA PHE A 76 1.64 2.18 2.57
C PHE A 76 1.52 3.61 2.04
N PRO A 77 2.60 4.41 2.07
CA PRO A 77 2.62 5.72 1.43
C PRO A 77 2.29 5.60 -0.06
N VAL A 78 1.53 6.56 -0.59
CA VAL A 78 1.08 6.58 -1.99
C VAL A 78 2.27 6.54 -2.94
N GLU A 79 3.36 7.23 -2.60
CA GLU A 79 4.57 7.30 -3.40
C GLU A 79 5.25 5.92 -3.50
N LYS A 80 5.34 5.19 -2.38
CA LYS A 80 5.90 3.83 -2.35
C LYS A 80 5.03 2.88 -3.19
N LEU A 81 3.72 2.94 -3.01
CA LEU A 81 2.76 2.13 -3.76
C LEU A 81 2.80 2.42 -5.26
N LEU A 82 2.77 3.69 -5.63
CA LEU A 82 2.78 4.10 -7.03
C LEU A 82 4.09 3.69 -7.70
N PHE A 83 5.23 3.91 -7.04
CA PHE A 83 6.53 3.48 -7.56
C PHE A 83 6.58 1.96 -7.77
N HIS A 84 6.16 1.18 -6.78
CA HIS A 84 6.06 -0.28 -6.87
C HIS A 84 5.20 -0.73 -8.06
N MET A 85 4.00 -0.18 -8.21
CA MET A 85 3.09 -0.54 -9.29
C MET A 85 3.64 -0.14 -10.67
N MET A 86 4.24 1.05 -10.79
CA MET A 86 4.86 1.50 -12.04
C MET A 86 6.09 0.66 -12.42
N ARG A 87 6.85 0.16 -11.43
CA ARG A 87 7.94 -0.80 -11.68
C ARG A 87 7.40 -2.08 -12.34
N ILE A 88 6.29 -2.61 -11.83
CA ILE A 88 5.64 -3.81 -12.41
C ILE A 88 5.11 -3.52 -13.82
N VAL A 89 4.47 -2.37 -14.04
CA VAL A 89 4.07 -1.94 -15.40
C VAL A 89 5.28 -1.98 -16.34
N HIS A 90 6.39 -1.40 -15.92
CA HIS A 90 7.60 -1.32 -16.73
C HIS A 90 8.21 -2.70 -17.01
N GLU A 91 8.35 -3.55 -15.99
CA GLU A 91 8.91 -4.90 -16.09
C GLU A 91 8.10 -5.81 -17.01
N HIS A 92 6.77 -5.67 -16.98
CA HIS A 92 5.85 -6.43 -17.82
C HIS A 92 5.56 -5.76 -19.17
N GLY A 93 6.12 -4.57 -19.43
CA GLY A 93 5.89 -3.82 -20.68
C GLY A 93 4.42 -3.41 -20.90
N LEU A 94 3.66 -3.23 -19.82
CA LEU A 94 2.22 -2.99 -19.90
C LEU A 94 1.93 -1.59 -20.46
N GLN A 95 0.89 -1.51 -21.29
CA GLN A 95 0.39 -0.23 -21.80
C GLN A 95 -0.58 0.40 -20.80
N ILE A 96 -0.23 1.59 -20.34
CA ILE A 96 -1.07 2.44 -19.51
C ILE A 96 -1.94 3.31 -20.42
N ASP A 97 -3.24 3.34 -20.14
CA ASP A 97 -4.15 4.38 -20.63
C ASP A 97 -4.11 5.60 -19.71
N SER A 98 -4.33 5.36 -18.41
CA SER A 98 -4.37 6.44 -17.42
C SER A 98 -3.94 5.99 -16.03
N VAL A 99 -3.33 6.93 -15.30
CA VAL A 99 -2.99 6.78 -13.88
C VAL A 99 -3.52 8.00 -13.13
N ASN A 100 -4.24 7.76 -12.04
CA ASN A 100 -4.65 8.80 -11.10
C ASN A 100 -4.15 8.41 -9.72
N ALA A 101 -3.31 9.26 -9.12
CA ALA A 101 -2.81 9.07 -7.76
C ALA A 101 -3.14 10.33 -6.94
N THR A 102 -3.87 10.12 -5.85
CA THR A 102 -4.19 11.12 -4.83
C THR A 102 -3.64 10.66 -3.50
N ALA A 103 -3.69 11.52 -2.47
CA ALA A 103 -3.20 11.21 -1.13
C ALA A 103 -3.79 9.93 -0.51
N TYR A 104 -4.93 9.44 -0.98
CA TYR A 104 -5.64 8.28 -0.42
C TYR A 104 -6.10 7.26 -1.45
N ALA A 105 -5.82 7.46 -2.74
CA ALA A 105 -6.26 6.54 -3.76
C ALA A 105 -5.34 6.50 -4.98
N ILE A 106 -5.15 5.30 -5.53
CA ILE A 106 -4.45 5.04 -6.79
C ILE A 106 -5.41 4.32 -7.73
N ARG A 107 -5.51 4.80 -8.97
CA ARG A 107 -6.24 4.14 -10.05
C ARG A 107 -5.29 3.95 -11.22
N ILE A 108 -5.17 2.73 -11.71
CA ILE A 108 -4.36 2.37 -12.87
C ILE A 108 -5.29 1.73 -13.90
N ILE A 109 -5.39 2.35 -15.06
CA ILE A 109 -6.13 1.83 -16.20
C ILE A 109 -5.13 1.42 -17.26
N LEU A 110 -5.17 0.14 -17.62
CA LEU A 110 -4.35 -0.45 -18.67
C LEU A 110 -5.18 -0.59 -19.95
N THR A 111 -4.50 -0.60 -21.08
CA THR A 111 -5.04 -0.95 -22.41
C THR A 111 -4.10 -1.93 -23.10
N HIS A 112 -3.63 -2.93 -22.37
CA HIS A 112 -2.67 -3.91 -22.90
C HIS A 112 -3.41 -5.16 -23.35
N GLU A 113 -2.95 -5.78 -24.45
CA GLU A 113 -3.46 -7.08 -24.92
C GLU A 113 -2.97 -8.19 -23.99
N LEU A 114 -3.62 -8.30 -22.83
CA LEU A 114 -3.43 -9.38 -21.86
C LEU A 114 -4.58 -10.36 -21.95
N LYS A 115 -4.25 -11.65 -21.84
CA LYS A 115 -5.22 -12.66 -21.44
C LYS A 115 -5.66 -12.40 -20.00
N LYS A 116 -6.84 -12.89 -19.67
CA LYS A 116 -7.41 -12.78 -18.33
C LYS A 116 -6.42 -13.16 -17.24
N GLU A 117 -5.81 -14.34 -17.33
CA GLU A 117 -4.87 -14.88 -16.33
C GLU A 117 -3.64 -13.99 -16.15
N GLU A 118 -3.07 -13.49 -17.25
CA GLU A 118 -1.90 -12.60 -17.23
C GLU A 118 -2.23 -11.26 -16.53
N PHE A 119 -3.45 -10.75 -16.76
CA PHE A 119 -3.95 -9.59 -16.04
C PHE A 119 -4.15 -9.86 -14.54
N ILE A 120 -4.68 -11.04 -14.17
CA ILE A 120 -4.82 -11.43 -12.76
C ILE A 120 -3.44 -11.43 -12.09
N GLU A 121 -2.44 -12.02 -12.74
CA GLU A 121 -1.08 -12.11 -12.21
C GLU A 121 -0.45 -10.71 -12.04
N ALA A 122 -0.55 -9.86 -13.06
CA ALA A 122 -0.04 -8.49 -12.99
C ALA A 122 -0.72 -7.66 -11.90
N ALA A 123 -2.06 -7.70 -11.83
CA ALA A 123 -2.82 -7.00 -10.79
C ALA A 123 -2.50 -7.54 -9.39
N HIS A 124 -2.36 -8.86 -9.24
CA HIS A 124 -1.95 -9.47 -7.98
C HIS A 124 -0.55 -9.03 -7.55
N ALA A 125 0.41 -8.99 -8.48
CA ALA A 125 1.76 -8.50 -8.21
C ALA A 125 1.71 -7.04 -7.74
N MET A 126 1.01 -6.16 -8.45
CA MET A 126 0.86 -4.74 -8.11
C MET A 126 0.29 -4.51 -6.70
N LEU A 127 -0.61 -5.40 -6.27
CA LEU A 127 -1.29 -5.29 -4.99
C LEU A 127 -0.52 -5.95 -3.84
N ASN A 128 0.21 -7.03 -4.08
CA ASN A 128 0.70 -7.90 -3.01
C ASN A 128 2.22 -8.04 -2.96
N ALA A 129 2.97 -7.86 -4.05
CA ALA A 129 4.42 -8.03 -4.02
C ALA A 129 5.13 -6.95 -3.19
N ILE A 130 4.48 -5.82 -2.92
CA ILE A 130 5.02 -4.74 -2.07
C ILE A 130 5.34 -5.19 -0.63
N TRP A 131 4.71 -6.26 -0.13
CA TRP A 131 4.99 -6.79 1.21
C TRP A 131 6.37 -7.44 1.31
N ASP A 132 6.91 -7.89 0.18
CA ASP A 132 8.23 -8.53 0.10
C ASP A 132 9.35 -7.50 -0.13
N GLU A 133 9.00 -6.22 -0.36
CA GLU A 133 9.92 -5.08 -0.50
C GLU A 133 10.18 -4.42 0.86
N GLN A 134 10.98 -5.10 1.69
CA GLN A 134 11.56 -4.52 2.91
C GLN A 134 12.87 -3.80 2.62
#